data_AF-E2BV15-F1
#
_entry.id   AF-E2BV15-F1
#
_cell.length_a   1.000
_cell.length_b   1.000
_cell.length_c   1.000
_cell.angle_alpha   90.00
_cell.angle_beta   90.00
_cell.angle_gamma   90.00
#
_symmetry.space_group_name_H-M   'P 1'
#
loop_
_entity.id
_entity.type
_entity.pdbx_description
1 polymer ?
#
loop_
_entity_poly.entity_id
_entity_poly.type
_entity_poly.pdbx_seq_one_letter_code
_entity_poly.pdbx_strand_id
1 'polypeptide(L)' 'DQRVCLKSGVKNGIERSEAFKMLKKAFGDDMFQPRVYEWYKRFQEGREDIEDDARSGHLSTSTTDENVEKV' A
#
# COMPACT_ATOMS: atom_id res chain seq x y z
N ASP A 1 -4.57 -2.56 -2.89
CA ASP A 1 -4.29 -4.00 -2.66
C ASP A 1 -2.91 -4.31 -2.10
N GLN A 2 -1.79 -4.02 -2.78
CA GLN A 2 -0.43 -4.34 -2.30
C GLN A 2 -0.12 -3.84 -0.87
N ARG A 3 -0.39 -2.56 -0.59
CA ARG A 3 -0.16 -1.96 0.74
C ARG A 3 -1.06 -2.56 1.82
N VAL A 4 -2.27 -2.98 1.47
CA VAL A 4 -3.21 -3.65 2.38
C VAL A 4 -2.68 -5.03 2.75
N CYS A 5 -2.20 -5.80 1.76
CA CYS A 5 -1.55 -7.09 1.99
C CYS A 5 -0.30 -6.94 2.87
N LEU A 6 0.51 -5.90 2.63
CA LEU A 6 1.69 -5.60 3.44
C LEU A 6 1.33 -5.25 4.89
N LYS A 7 0.33 -4.37 5.08
CA LYS A 7 -0.17 -3.99 6.41
C LYS A 7 -0.70 -5.21 7.17
N SER A 8 -1.45 -6.07 6.50
CA SER A 8 -1.92 -7.34 7.07
C SER A 8 -0.74 -8.23 7.46
N GLY A 9 0.27 -8.37 6.59
CA GLY A 9 1.48 -9.14 6.91
C GLY A 9 2.21 -8.62 8.14
N VAL A 10 2.36 -7.30 8.26
CA VAL A 10 2.97 -6.68 9.45
C VAL A 10 2.15 -6.95 10.72
N LYS A 11 0.81 -6.82 10.66
CA LYS A 11 -0.07 -7.13 11.80
C LYS A 11 -0.02 -8.60 12.22
N ASN A 12 0.24 -9.50 11.27
CA ASN A 12 0.41 -10.93 11.53
C ASN A 12 1.85 -11.30 11.93
N GLY A 13 2.76 -10.33 12.09
CA GLY A 13 4.15 -10.58 12.49
C GLY A 13 5.00 -11.26 11.40
N ILE A 14 4.57 -11.21 10.14
CA ILE A 14 5.36 -11.73 9.02
C ILE A 14 6.60 -10.88 8.84
N GLU A 15 7.77 -11.51 8.74
CA GLU A 15 9.03 -10.80 8.50
C GLU A 15 9.02 -10.03 7.17
N ARG A 16 9.76 -8.92 7.13
CA ARG A 16 9.85 -8.02 5.97
C ARG A 16 10.22 -8.74 4.67
N SER A 17 11.21 -9.63 4.73
CA SER A 17 11.69 -10.41 3.59
C SER A 17 10.61 -11.34 3.05
N GLU A 18 9.85 -11.95 3.94
CA GLU A 18 8.78 -12.88 3.59
C GLU A 18 7.55 -12.13 3.05
N ALA A 19 7.18 -11.00 3.66
CA ALA A 19 6.16 -10.10 3.14
C ALA A 19 6.50 -9.63 1.71
N PHE A 20 7.76 -9.30 1.44
CA PHE A 20 8.20 -8.95 0.09
C PHE A 20 8.06 -10.11 -0.90
N LYS A 21 8.44 -11.34 -0.55
CA LYS A 21 8.24 -12.52 -1.41
C LYS A 21 6.77 -12.80 -1.68
N MET A 22 5.91 -12.67 -0.67
CA MET A 22 4.46 -12.84 -0.82
C MET A 22 3.88 -11.80 -1.77
N LEU A 23 4.26 -10.54 -1.63
CA LEU A 23 3.85 -9.47 -2.54
C LEU A 23 4.35 -9.72 -3.96
N LYS A 24 5.62 -10.12 -4.12
CA LYS A 24 6.21 -10.44 -5.42
C LYS A 24 5.50 -11.61 -6.11
N LYS A 25 5.08 -12.62 -5.34
CA LYS A 25 4.29 -13.75 -5.84
C LYS A 25 2.86 -13.35 -6.24
N ALA A 26 2.22 -12.46 -5.47
CA ALA A 26 0.83 -12.05 -5.70
C ALA A 26 0.68 -11.00 -6.82
N PHE A 27 1.63 -10.08 -6.94
CA PHE A 27 1.54 -8.91 -7.82
C PHE A 27 2.60 -8.89 -8.94
N GLY A 28 3.51 -9.86 -8.97
CA GLY A 28 4.54 -9.99 -10.02
C GLY A 28 5.86 -9.30 -9.68
N ASP A 29 6.77 -9.29 -10.66
CA ASP A 29 8.15 -8.78 -10.50
C ASP A 29 8.24 -7.25 -10.39
N ASP A 30 7.15 -6.53 -10.67
CA ASP A 30 7.07 -5.06 -10.62
C ASP A 30 7.10 -4.50 -9.19
N MET A 31 7.26 -5.37 -8.17
CA MET A 31 7.41 -4.98 -6.78
C MET A 31 8.77 -4.32 -6.52
N PHE A 32 8.75 -3.00 -6.31
CA PHE A 32 9.95 -2.26 -5.94
C PHE A 32 10.30 -2.49 -4.46
N GLN A 33 11.36 -3.28 -4.22
CA GLN A 33 11.81 -3.68 -2.88
C GLN A 33 12.02 -2.51 -1.90
N PRO A 34 12.67 -1.39 -2.27
CA PRO A 34 12.85 -0.26 -1.36
C PRO A 34 11.52 0.36 -0.88
N ARG A 35 10.51 0.44 -1.78
CA ARG A 35 9.18 0.97 -1.44
C ARG A 35 8.45 0.05 -0.47
N VAL A 36 8.50 -1.27 -0.69
CA VAL A 36 7.92 -2.25 0.25
C VAL A 36 8.56 -2.11 1.63
N TYR A 37 9.87 -1.89 1.71
CA TYR A 37 10.59 -1.81 2.97
C TYR A 37 10.27 -0.52 3.73
N GLU A 38 10.13 0.59 3.03
CA GLU A 38 9.68 1.85 3.60
C GLU A 38 8.28 1.72 4.20
N TRP A 39 7.33 1.17 3.44
CA TRP A 39 5.97 0.92 3.92
C TRP A 39 5.93 -0.05 5.09
N TYR A 40 6.73 -1.12 5.06
CA TYR A 40 6.82 -2.07 6.16
C TYR A 40 7.27 -1.37 7.46
N LYS A 41 8.27 -0.48 7.39
CA LYS A 41 8.73 0.31 8.55
C LYS A 41 7.62 1.23 9.08
N ARG A 42 6.91 1.94 8.18
CA ARG A 42 5.78 2.81 8.53
C ARG A 42 4.67 2.03 9.26
N PHE A 43 4.34 0.83 8.79
CA PHE A 43 3.35 -0.03 9.44
C PHE A 43 3.83 -0.59 10.78
N GLN A 44 5.13 -0.90 10.93
CA GLN A 44 5.71 -1.28 12.23
C GLN A 44 5.67 -0.14 13.25
N GLU A 45 5.80 1.11 12.79
CA GLU A 45 5.70 2.32 13.63
C GLU A 45 4.25 2.65 14.03
N GLY A 46 3.28 1.80 13.67
CA GLY A 46 1.88 1.94 14.07
C GLY A 46 1.05 2.85 13.18
N ARG A 47 1.57 3.30 12.03
CA ARG A 47 0.73 4.00 11.05
C ARG A 47 -0.29 3.04 10.47
N GLU A 48 -1.56 3.45 10.47
CA GLU A 48 -2.64 2.67 9.84
C GLU A 48 -3.01 3.17 8.44
N ASP A 49 -2.47 4.32 8.03
CA ASP A 49 -2.77 4.91 6.74
C ASP A 49 -2.18 4.10 5.59
N ILE A 50 -2.97 3.92 4.54
CA ILE A 50 -2.62 3.22 3.31
C ILE A 50 -2.30 4.23 2.19
N GLU A 51 -2.74 5.48 2.34
CA GLU A 51 -2.50 6.56 1.40
C GLU A 51 -1.08 7.12 1.54
N ASP A 52 -0.51 7.62 0.43
CA ASP A 52 0.75 8.34 0.50
C ASP A 52 0.58 9.62 1.33
N ASP A 53 1.63 10.05 2.04
CA ASP A 53 1.62 11.34 2.71
C ASP A 53 1.25 12.43 1.69
N ALA A 54 0.40 13.37 2.10
CA ALA A 54 -0.03 14.47 1.25
C ALA A 54 1.19 15.13 0.59
N ARG A 55 1.36 14.91 -0.72
CA ARG A 55 2.33 15.66 -1.51
C ARG A 55 1.78 17.08 -1.58
N SER A 56 2.42 18.01 -0.90
CA SER A 56 2.16 19.45 -1.02
C SER A 56 2.25 19.83 -2.50
N GLY A 57 1.12 19.82 -3.22
CA GLY A 57 1.04 20.17 -4.64
C GLY A 57 0.27 19.24 -5.57
N HIS A 58 -0.23 18.06 -5.15
CA HIS A 58 -1.10 17.25 -6.00
C HIS A 58 -2.46 17.08 -5.35
N LEU A 59 -3.48 17.70 -5.95
CA LEU A 59 -4.88 17.41 -5.64
C LEU A 59 -5.12 15.95 -6.02
N SER A 60 -5.14 15.05 -5.04
CA SER A 60 -5.60 13.68 -5.27
C SER A 60 -7.07 13.78 -5.64
N THR A 61 -7.37 13.67 -6.94
CA THR A 61 -8.70 13.34 -7.41
C THR A 61 -9.00 11.93 -6.90
N SER A 62 -9.49 11.86 -5.66
CA SER A 62 -10.37 10.78 -5.24
C SER A 62 -11.49 10.76 -6.27
N THR A 63 -11.53 9.71 -7.08
CA THR A 63 -12.64 9.46 -8.00
C THR A 63 -13.89 9.36 -7.13
N THR A 64 -14.62 10.47 -7.03
CA THR A 64 -15.96 10.52 -6.48
C THR A 64 -16.80 9.52 -7.26
N ASP A 65 -17.51 8.64 -6.55
CA ASP A 65 -18.51 7.70 -7.08
C ASP A 65 -19.77 8.46 -7.56
N GLU A 66 -19.59 9.50 -8.37
CA GLU A 66 -20.66 10.39 -8.83
C GLU A 66 -20.58 10.56 -10.35
N ASN A 67 -20.81 9.46 -11.07
CA ASN A 67 -21.43 9.55 -12.38
C ASN A 67 -22.23 8.28 -12.67
N VAL A 68 -23.35 8.15 -11.95
CA VAL A 68 -24.53 7.47 -12.47
C VAL A 68 -25.55 8.57 -12.74
N GLU A 69 -25.38 9.34 -13.81
CA GLU A 69 -26.49 10.12 -14.35
C GLU A 69 -26.80 9.66 -15.77
N LYS A 70 -28.05 9.22 -15.93
CA LYS A 70 -28.68 8.71 -17.13
C LYS A 70 -28.55 9.67 -18.30
N VAL A 71 -28.26 9.13 -19.49
CA VAL A 71 -29.01 9.44 -20.72
C VAL A 71 -29.05 8.20 -21.61
#